data_AF-A0A7S3DP23-F1
#
_entry.id   AF-A0A7S3DP23-F1
#
_cell.length_a   1.000
_cell.length_b   1.000
_cell.length_c   1.000
_cell.angle_alpha   90.00
_cell.angle_beta   90.00
_cell.angle_gamma   90.00
#
_symmetry.space_group_name_H-M   'P 1'
#
loop_
_entity.id
_entity.type
_entity.pdbx_description
1 polymer ?
#
loop_
_entity_poly.entity_id
_entity_poly.type
_entity_poly.pdbx_seq_one_letter_code
_entity_poly.pdbx_strand_id
1 'polypeptide(L)'
;RTTTKAKKLPGPRSSTTDAVPLPPLTGKYDETWLEEFKDFLLHVNVVSTANARSVVKQVRLLISGQGITYHHWPEGTYFAKGQKVTLDMNLDDLYDQGVECENEYGRDLGNGWLLRHPITKLMLYKEYLQEQQQKKNNKKQKK
;
A
#
# COMPACT_ATOMS: atom_id res chain seq x y z
N ARG A 1 -42.95 -4.33 -36.23
CA ARG A 1 -43.09 -4.02 -34.78
C ARG A 1 -42.47 -5.21 -34.05
N THR A 2 -41.32 -5.15 -33.40
CA THR A 2 -40.84 -4.18 -32.41
C THR A 2 -39.33 -3.94 -32.57
N THR A 3 -38.94 -2.68 -32.49
CA THR A 3 -37.58 -2.20 -32.24
C THR A 3 -37.23 -2.42 -30.75
N THR A 4 -35.94 -2.50 -30.39
CA THR A 4 -35.30 -1.67 -29.34
C THR A 4 -33.85 -2.09 -28.99
N LYS A 5 -32.94 -1.17 -29.33
CA LYS A 5 -31.68 -0.73 -28.68
C LYS A 5 -30.59 -1.74 -28.29
N ALA A 6 -29.52 -1.71 -29.09
CA ALA A 6 -28.16 -1.95 -28.64
C ALA A 6 -27.71 -0.85 -27.64
N LYS A 7 -27.18 -1.26 -26.48
CA LYS A 7 -26.51 -0.39 -25.51
C LYS A 7 -25.15 0.04 -26.08
N LYS A 8 -25.02 1.34 -26.34
CA LYS A 8 -23.76 2.01 -26.72
C LYS A 8 -22.82 2.05 -25.51
N LEU A 9 -21.66 1.42 -25.62
CA LEU A 9 -20.55 1.54 -24.67
C LEU A 9 -20.06 3.00 -24.63
N PRO A 10 -19.80 3.60 -23.45
CA PRO A 10 -19.14 4.89 -23.37
C PRO A 10 -17.66 4.75 -23.77
N GLY A 11 -17.22 5.61 -24.69
CA GLY A 11 -15.86 5.68 -25.18
C GLY A 11 -14.82 6.09 -24.12
N PRO A 12 -13.52 5.98 -24.44
CA PRO A 12 -12.45 6.30 -23.51
C PRO A 12 -12.50 7.79 -23.14
N ARG A 13 -12.58 8.08 -21.83
CA ARG A 13 -12.42 9.45 -21.33
C ARG A 13 -10.95 9.84 -21.47
N SER A 14 -10.71 10.81 -22.34
CA SER A 14 -9.52 11.64 -22.31
C SER A 14 -9.55 12.47 -21.02
N SER A 15 -8.78 12.07 -20.03
CA SER A 15 -8.32 12.96 -18.97
C SER A 15 -6.81 13.04 -19.04
N THR A 16 -6.34 14.08 -19.71
CA THR A 16 -5.01 14.66 -19.56
C THR A 16 -4.69 14.72 -18.07
N THR A 17 -3.88 13.78 -17.60
CA THR A 17 -3.25 13.88 -16.28
C THR A 17 -1.79 14.01 -16.62
N ASP A 18 -1.28 15.23 -16.55
CA ASP A 18 0.15 15.49 -16.56
C ASP A 18 0.82 14.48 -15.63
N ALA A 19 1.83 13.79 -16.17
CA ALA A 19 2.58 12.78 -15.44
C ALA A 19 3.17 13.43 -14.19
N VAL A 20 2.54 13.16 -13.03
CA VAL A 20 3.06 13.56 -11.73
C VAL A 20 4.47 12.97 -11.63
N PRO A 21 5.53 13.80 -11.54
CA PRO A 21 6.88 13.32 -11.40
C PRO A 21 6.99 12.64 -10.04
N LEU A 22 7.16 11.32 -10.01
CA LEU A 22 7.51 10.62 -8.78
C LEU A 22 8.84 11.21 -8.26
N PRO A 23 8.89 11.65 -6.99
CA PRO A 23 10.06 12.27 -6.41
C PRO A 23 11.21 11.27 -6.32
N PRO A 24 12.46 11.77 -6.37
CA PRO A 24 13.62 10.93 -6.16
C PRO A 24 13.61 10.41 -4.71
N LEU A 25 13.86 9.11 -4.54
CA LEU A 25 14.05 8.44 -3.25
C LEU A 25 15.29 9.00 -2.54
N THR A 26 15.20 10.24 -2.07
CA THR A 26 16.30 11.03 -1.54
C THR A 26 16.03 11.37 -0.08
N GLY A 27 16.51 10.50 0.80
CA GLY A 27 17.16 10.88 2.06
C GLY A 27 16.36 11.59 3.16
N LYS A 28 15.07 11.89 2.99
CA LYS A 28 14.19 12.35 4.07
C LYS A 28 12.89 11.56 4.02
N TYR A 29 12.60 10.83 5.09
CA TYR A 29 11.36 10.08 5.32
C TYR A 29 10.18 11.04 5.52
N ASP A 30 9.86 11.78 4.46
CA ASP A 30 8.76 12.73 4.44
C ASP A 30 7.46 11.95 4.22
N GLU A 31 6.37 12.35 4.88
CA GLU A 31 5.05 11.71 4.77
C GLU A 31 4.49 11.78 3.33
N THR A 32 5.21 12.41 2.39
CA THR A 32 4.87 12.57 0.98
C THR A 32 4.62 11.24 0.27
N TRP A 33 5.45 10.21 0.51
CA TRP A 33 5.24 8.91 -0.14
C TRP A 33 4.00 8.17 0.39
N LEU A 34 3.48 8.51 1.58
CA LEU A 34 2.23 7.93 2.07
C LEU A 34 1.02 8.39 1.25
N GLU A 35 1.01 9.64 0.80
CA GLU A 35 -0.05 10.12 -0.08
C GLU A 35 0.06 9.46 -1.47
N GLU A 36 1.28 9.28 -1.99
CA GLU A 36 1.48 8.51 -3.22
C GLU A 36 1.07 7.04 -3.07
N PHE A 37 1.35 6.44 -1.92
CA PHE A 37 0.92 5.08 -1.61
C PHE A 37 -0.61 4.97 -1.56
N LYS A 38 -1.27 5.95 -0.94
CA LYS A 38 -2.73 6.04 -0.92
C LYS A 38 -3.31 6.23 -2.32
N ASP A 39 -2.70 7.05 -3.17
CA ASP A 39 -3.11 7.21 -4.56
C ASP A 39 -2.89 5.92 -5.36
N PHE A 40 -1.77 5.22 -5.15
CA PHE A 40 -1.53 3.90 -5.70
C PHE A 40 -2.64 2.91 -5.30
N LEU A 41 -3.04 2.90 -4.02
CA LEU A 41 -4.11 2.02 -3.54
C LEU A 41 -5.44 2.30 -4.26
N LEU A 42 -5.79 3.57 -4.48
CA LEU A 42 -7.06 3.96 -5.09
C LEU A 42 -7.09 3.79 -6.61
N HIS A 43 -5.97 4.06 -7.29
CA HIS A 43 -5.94 4.20 -8.75
C HIS A 43 -5.24 3.05 -9.48
N VAL A 44 -4.27 2.39 -8.83
CA VAL A 44 -3.51 1.28 -9.42
C VAL A 44 -3.95 -0.06 -8.85
N ASN A 45 -4.00 -0.18 -7.53
CA ASN A 45 -4.48 -1.40 -6.85
C ASN A 45 -6.02 -1.49 -6.83
N VAL A 46 -6.70 -0.35 -6.99
CA VAL A 46 -8.17 -0.21 -7.08
C VAL A 46 -8.91 -0.76 -5.85
N VAL A 47 -8.46 -0.40 -4.65
CA VAL A 47 -9.17 -0.74 -3.40
C VAL A 47 -10.21 0.32 -3.03
N SER A 48 -11.18 -0.05 -2.19
CA SER A 48 -12.17 0.90 -1.68
C SER A 48 -11.51 1.99 -0.82
N THR A 49 -12.11 3.19 -0.79
CA THR A 49 -11.60 4.31 0.01
C THR A 49 -11.51 3.99 1.50
N ALA A 50 -12.47 3.24 2.03
CA ALA A 50 -12.46 2.78 3.42
C ALA A 50 -11.27 1.83 3.68
N ASN A 51 -11.01 0.87 2.78
CA ASN A 51 -9.87 -0.03 2.88
C ASN A 51 -8.55 0.75 2.82
N ALA A 52 -8.40 1.64 1.83
CA ALA A 52 -7.21 2.48 1.70
C ALA A 52 -6.93 3.27 2.98
N ARG A 53 -7.96 3.88 3.59
CA ARG A 53 -7.82 4.61 4.87
C ARG A 53 -7.33 3.72 6.00
N SER A 54 -7.87 2.51 6.14
CA SER A 54 -7.44 1.56 7.16
C SER A 54 -6.00 1.11 6.94
N VAL A 55 -5.63 0.76 5.71
CA VAL A 55 -4.26 0.36 5.35
C VAL A 55 -3.27 1.49 5.63
N VAL A 56 -3.53 2.70 5.13
CA VAL A 56 -2.66 3.87 5.33
C VAL A 56 -2.51 4.19 6.82
N LYS A 57 -3.57 4.06 7.62
CA LYS A 57 -3.50 4.25 9.07
C LYS A 57 -2.50 3.28 9.72
N GLN A 58 -2.55 1.99 9.38
CA GLN A 58 -1.64 0.99 9.95
C GLN A 58 -0.21 1.20 9.47
N VAL A 59 -0.03 1.47 8.17
CA VAL A 59 1.28 1.80 7.62
C VAL A 59 1.88 3.04 8.30
N ARG A 60 1.07 4.06 8.60
CA ARG A 60 1.53 5.25 9.34
C ARG A 60 2.11 4.91 10.71
N LEU A 61 1.52 3.95 11.42
CA LEU A 61 2.01 3.48 12.72
C LEU A 61 3.32 2.70 12.60
N LEU A 62 3.47 1.91 11.53
CA LEU A 62 4.70 1.16 11.25
C LEU A 62 5.86 2.09 10.90
N ILE A 63 5.63 3.11 10.07
CA ILE A 63 6.71 4.02 9.64
C ILE A 63 7.13 4.96 10.77
N SER A 64 6.23 5.31 11.68
CA SER A 64 6.53 6.14 12.84
C SER A 64 7.30 5.36 13.92
N GLY A 65 7.24 4.03 13.87
CA GLY A 65 7.78 3.14 14.91
C GLY A 65 6.90 3.07 16.16
N GLN A 66 5.68 3.61 16.12
CA GLN A 66 4.73 3.48 17.23
C GLN A 66 4.29 2.03 17.43
N GLY A 67 4.32 1.24 16.36
CA GLY A 67 3.86 -0.14 16.35
C GLY A 67 2.34 -0.24 16.30
N ILE A 68 1.85 -1.46 16.04
CA ILE A 68 0.42 -1.75 15.94
C ILE A 68 -0.03 -2.50 17.18
N THR A 69 -1.20 -2.12 17.72
CA THR A 69 -1.85 -2.80 18.84
C THR A 69 -3.22 -3.31 18.46
N TYR A 70 -3.67 -4.35 19.13
CA TYR A 70 -5.03 -4.87 19.00
C TYR A 70 -5.67 -5.06 20.37
N HIS A 71 -6.94 -4.71 20.49
CA HIS A 71 -7.67 -4.76 21.76
C HIS A 71 -7.97 -6.18 22.26
N HIS A 72 -7.85 -7.20 21.40
CA HIS A 72 -7.95 -8.60 21.80
C HIS A 72 -6.59 -9.21 22.18
N TRP A 73 -5.49 -8.50 21.96
CA TRP A 73 -4.19 -8.95 22.46
C TRP A 73 -4.03 -8.58 23.94
N PRO A 74 -3.17 -9.28 24.67
CA PRO A 74 -2.81 -8.89 26.03
C PRO A 74 -2.37 -7.42 26.12
N GLU A 75 -2.64 -6.79 27.26
CA GLU A 75 -2.21 -5.41 27.49
C GLU A 75 -0.68 -5.31 27.41
N GLY A 76 -0.20 -4.30 26.68
CA GLY A 76 1.23 -4.11 26.46
C GLY A 76 1.79 -4.88 25.26
N THR A 77 0.99 -5.63 24.51
CA THR A 77 1.41 -6.28 23.26
C THR A 77 1.42 -5.27 22.11
N TYR A 78 2.56 -5.17 21.43
CA TYR A 78 2.72 -4.33 20.25
C TYR A 78 3.47 -5.10 19.16
N PHE A 79 2.99 -4.97 17.93
CA PHE A 79 3.73 -5.41 16.76
C PHE A 79 4.67 -4.30 16.27
N ALA A 80 5.95 -4.64 16.03
CA ALA A 80 6.97 -3.75 15.47
C ALA A 80 7.17 -2.41 16.22
N LYS A 81 6.98 -2.37 17.55
CA LYS A 81 7.21 -1.16 18.36
C LYS A 81 8.69 -0.80 18.41
N GLY A 82 9.00 0.48 18.18
CA GLY A 82 10.37 0.99 18.15
C GLY A 82 11.11 0.75 16.84
N GLN A 83 10.53 -0.03 15.92
CA GLN A 83 11.09 -0.30 14.60
C GLN A 83 10.40 0.58 13.57
N LYS A 84 11.14 1.51 12.97
CA LYS A 84 10.64 2.32 11.86
C LYS A 84 10.68 1.51 10.58
N VAL A 85 9.53 1.11 10.08
CA VAL A 85 9.41 0.37 8.82
C VAL A 85 9.67 1.31 7.65
N THR A 86 10.54 0.89 6.73
CA THR A 86 10.84 1.61 5.49
C THR A 86 10.68 0.68 4.28
N LEU A 87 10.48 1.25 3.10
CA LEU A 87 10.33 0.47 1.86
C LEU A 87 11.63 -0.28 1.47
N ASP A 88 12.78 0.15 1.99
CA ASP A 88 14.07 -0.48 1.75
C ASP A 88 14.26 -1.76 2.58
N MET A 89 13.49 -1.94 3.66
CA MET A 89 13.58 -3.14 4.50
C MET A 89 13.08 -4.39 3.77
N ASN A 90 13.40 -5.55 4.36
CA ASN A 90 12.79 -6.80 3.97
C ASN A 90 11.35 -6.87 4.49
N LEU A 91 10.39 -6.61 3.59
CA LEU A 91 8.96 -6.60 3.93
C LEU A 91 8.39 -8.02 4.05
N ASP A 92 9.03 -9.01 3.44
CA ASP A 92 8.69 -10.43 3.59
C ASP A 92 8.94 -10.90 5.03
N ASP A 93 10.11 -10.58 5.59
CA ASP A 93 10.41 -10.90 6.99
C ASP A 93 9.43 -10.19 7.95
N LEU A 94 9.05 -8.95 7.64
CA LEU A 94 8.06 -8.21 8.42
C LEU A 94 6.67 -8.87 8.34
N TYR A 95 6.32 -9.42 7.18
CA TYR A 95 5.07 -10.16 7.01
C TYR A 95 5.08 -11.45 7.84
N ASP A 96 6.17 -12.20 7.81
CA ASP A 96 6.32 -13.45 8.58
C ASP A 96 6.25 -13.18 10.08
N GLN A 97 6.93 -12.13 10.57
CA GLN A 97 6.80 -11.68 11.96
C GLN A 97 5.36 -11.30 12.31
N GLY A 98 4.62 -10.70 11.36
CA GLY A 98 3.21 -10.38 11.54
C GLY A 98 2.34 -11.64 11.69
N VAL A 99 2.63 -12.67 10.90
CA VAL A 99 1.96 -13.98 10.99
C VAL A 99 2.27 -14.66 12.33
N GLU A 100 3.53 -14.64 12.76
CA GLU A 100 3.93 -15.17 14.07
C GLU A 100 3.23 -14.45 15.22
N CYS A 101 3.18 -13.12 15.18
CA CYS A 101 2.47 -12.30 16.16
C CYS A 101 0.98 -12.65 16.23
N GLU A 102 0.31 -12.80 15.08
CA GLU A 102 -1.09 -13.23 15.02
C GLU A 102 -1.30 -14.67 15.52
N ASN A 103 -0.33 -15.56 15.33
CA ASN A 103 -0.40 -16.94 15.84
C ASN A 103 -0.15 -16.99 17.36
N GLU A 104 0.69 -16.11 17.90
CA GLU A 104 1.02 -16.04 19.33
C GLU A 104 -0.08 -15.36 20.16
N TYR A 105 -0.51 -14.15 19.73
CA TYR A 105 -1.44 -13.32 20.50
C TYR A 105 -2.89 -13.39 20.02
N GLY A 106 -3.12 -14.06 18.89
CA GLY A 106 -4.44 -14.25 18.29
C GLY A 106 -4.64 -13.41 17.02
N ARG A 107 -5.36 -14.00 16.06
CA ARG A 107 -5.69 -13.37 14.79
C ARG A 107 -6.69 -12.24 14.97
N ASP A 108 -6.60 -11.22 14.12
CA ASP A 108 -7.63 -10.20 14.05
C ASP A 108 -8.95 -10.79 13.52
N LEU A 109 -10.07 -10.26 13.99
CA LEU A 109 -11.41 -10.70 13.57
C LEU A 109 -11.71 -10.38 12.10
N GLY A 110 -10.89 -9.54 11.47
CA GLY A 110 -11.02 -9.19 10.06
C GLY A 110 -10.51 -10.27 9.09
N ASN A 111 -9.72 -11.25 9.55
CA ASN A 111 -8.93 -12.17 8.72
C ASN A 111 -7.70 -11.51 8.05
N GLY A 112 -6.83 -10.89 8.84
CA GLY A 112 -5.54 -10.35 8.42
C GLY A 112 -5.55 -8.86 8.07
N TRP A 113 -6.59 -8.11 8.43
CA TRP A 113 -6.71 -6.68 8.07
C TRP A 113 -5.81 -5.78 8.90
N LEU A 114 -5.37 -6.28 10.05
CA LEU A 114 -4.59 -5.50 11.00
C LEU A 114 -3.11 -5.42 10.60
N LEU A 115 -2.47 -6.57 10.34
CA LEU A 115 -1.04 -6.64 10.03
C LEU A 115 -0.80 -7.06 8.58
N ARG A 116 -1.25 -8.26 8.24
CA ARG A 116 -0.90 -8.92 6.98
C ARG A 116 -1.29 -8.11 5.76
N HIS A 117 -2.53 -7.63 5.70
CA HIS A 117 -3.04 -6.90 4.55
C HIS A 117 -2.34 -5.56 4.34
N PRO A 118 -2.14 -4.70 5.36
CA PRO A 118 -1.28 -3.52 5.23
C PRO A 118 0.14 -3.82 4.74
N ILE A 119 0.79 -4.87 5.25
CA ILE A 119 2.16 -5.25 4.86
C ILE A 119 2.18 -5.74 3.40
N THR A 120 1.24 -6.59 2.99
CA THR A 120 1.10 -7.02 1.60
C THR A 120 0.90 -5.83 0.65
N LYS A 121 0.12 -4.82 1.05
CA LYS A 121 -0.05 -3.61 0.23
C LYS A 121 1.24 -2.80 0.10
N LEU A 122 2.04 -2.72 1.16
CA LEU A 122 3.38 -2.12 1.09
C LEU A 122 4.30 -2.86 0.11
N MET A 123 4.27 -4.19 0.12
CA MET A 123 5.06 -5.01 -0.82
C MET A 123 4.66 -4.72 -2.27
N LEU A 124 3.36 -4.73 -2.58
CA LEU A 124 2.85 -4.40 -3.93
C LEU A 124 3.24 -2.98 -4.37
N TYR A 125 3.30 -2.04 -3.43
CA TYR A 125 3.74 -0.68 -3.74
C TYR A 125 5.25 -0.63 -4.03
N LYS A 126 6.07 -1.36 -3.29
CA LYS A 126 7.51 -1.51 -3.55
C LYS A 126 7.77 -2.07 -4.95
N GLU A 127 7.06 -3.14 -5.32
CA GLU A 127 7.12 -3.72 -6.67
C GLU A 127 6.73 -2.71 -7.75
N TYR A 128 5.63 -1.99 -7.54
CA TYR A 128 5.17 -0.94 -8.47
C TYR A 128 6.25 0.13 -8.69
N LEU A 129 6.89 0.63 -7.62
CA LEU A 129 7.95 1.63 -7.73
C LEU A 129 9.15 1.10 -8.52
N GLN A 130 9.55 -0.16 -8.29
CA GLN A 130 10.63 -0.82 -9.02
C GLN A 130 10.31 -0.94 -10.52
N GLU A 131 9.09 -1.33 -10.87
CA GLU A 131 8.66 -1.38 -12.27
C GLU A 131 8.68 -0.01 -12.96
N GLN A 132 8.20 1.03 -12.27
CA GLN A 132 8.23 2.40 -12.82
C GLN A 132 9.67 2.85 -13.06
N GLN A 133 10.59 2.51 -12.16
CA GLN A 133 12.01 2.83 -12.32
C GLN A 133 12.62 2.10 -13.53
N GLN A 134 12.31 0.81 -13.70
CA GLN A 134 12.79 0.02 -14.83
C GLN A 134 12.28 0.56 -16.18
N LYS A 135 10.99 0.91 -16.26
CA LYS A 135 10.37 1.53 -17.44
C LYS A 135 11.06 2.83 -17.83
N LYS A 136 11.42 3.68 -16.85
CA LYS A 136 12.16 4.93 -17.09
C LYS A 136 13.56 4.67 -17.61
N ASN A 137 14.29 3.73 -17.02
CA ASN A 137 15.65 3.38 -17.44
C ASN A 137 15.69 2.86 -18.88
N ASN A 138 14.74 1.98 -19.25
CA ASN A 138 14.62 1.46 -20.61
C ASN A 138 14.24 2.53 -21.64
N LYS A 139 13.50 3.58 -21.24
CA LYS A 139 13.15 4.70 -22.13
C LYS A 139 14.31 5.67 -22.34
N LYS A 140 15.21 5.81 -21.36
CA LYS A 140 16.43 6.62 -21.48
C LYS A 140 17.49 5.99 -22.38
N GLN A 141 17.59 4.65 -22.41
CA GLN A 141 18.55 3.95 -23.29
C GLN A 141 18.12 3.92 -24.78
N LYS A 142 16.86 4.26 -25.08
CA LYS A 142 16.30 4.30 -26.45
C LYS A 142 16.25 5.72 -27.04
N LYS A 143 16.75 6.72 -26.32
CA LYS A 143 16.93 8.09 -26.79
C LYS A 143 18.42 8.37 -26.95
#